data_AF-A0AAE1T1T2-F1
#
_entry.id   AF-A0AAE1T1T2-F1
#
_cell.length_a   1.000
_cell.length_b   1.000
_cell.length_c   1.000
_cell.angle_alpha   90.00
_cell.angle_beta   90.00
_cell.angle_gamma   90.00
#
_symmetry.space_group_name_H-M   'P 1'
#
loop_
_entity.id
_entity.type
_entity.pdbx_description
1 polymer ?
#
loop_
_entity_poly.entity_id
_entity_poly.type
_entity_poly.pdbx_seq_one_letter_code
_entity_poly.pdbx_strand_id
1 'polypeptide(L)'
;MQMQVQAATMVNLSPLFIFLLLTTIWLVPVICDGVDSCQYSSAVGDPGMRRDGLRVALEAWNFCNEVGEEVPGMGSPRAADCFDLSESSLSHKVTELDNKLGVGKAFPGLSPKAKNDPDLYAAEKELYLGSLCEVDDTPRPWQFWMIMLKNGNYDTKSGLCPENGKKVPPFKPGRFPCFGKGCMNQPILFHQPTSLFDDDIMKGGFNGTYELGSTTDSSSSSFFEVLWEKKVGTGGWVFKHTLRTSKSYPWLMLYLRADATKGFSGGYHYDTRGMLKTLPESPKFKVKLTLDVKRGGGPKSQFYLIDIGSCWKNNGAPCDGDVLTDVTRYSEMIINPDTPAWCSPTNIGNCPPFHITPNNTKIYRNNTSHFPYSAYHYYCAPGNAEHLEKPYSTCDPYSNPQAQELLQLLPHPIWADYGYPTKQGHGWVGDGRTWELDVGGLSSRLYFYQDPSSPPARRIWTSLDVGTEIFVSDKDEVAEWTLSDFDVLLAS
;
A
#
# COMPACT_ATOMS: atom_id res chain seq x y z
N MET A 1 -27.65 -26.11 75.76
CA MET A 1 -28.31 -27.41 76.02
C MET A 1 -29.75 -27.07 76.39
N GLN A 2 -30.81 -27.33 75.64
CA GLN A 2 -31.14 -28.35 74.66
C GLN A 2 -32.10 -27.77 73.63
N MET A 3 -31.96 -28.21 72.38
CA MET A 3 -32.95 -28.08 71.31
C MET A 3 -34.23 -28.83 71.67
N GLN A 4 -35.39 -28.31 71.25
CA GLN A 4 -36.38 -29.18 70.61
C GLN A 4 -37.26 -28.42 69.62
N VAL A 5 -37.50 -29.14 68.53
CA VAL A 5 -38.13 -28.80 67.25
C VAL A 5 -39.63 -28.55 67.44
N GLN A 6 -40.19 -27.56 66.76
CA GLN A 6 -41.62 -27.55 66.39
C GLN A 6 -41.81 -27.30 64.90
N ALA A 7 -42.81 -28.00 64.40
CA ALA A 7 -43.10 -28.30 63.01
C ALA A 7 -43.78 -27.14 62.26
N ALA A 8 -43.73 -27.31 60.94
CA ALA A 8 -44.32 -26.48 59.90
C ALA A 8 -45.78 -26.07 60.14
N THR A 9 -46.09 -24.82 59.79
CA THR A 9 -47.31 -24.43 59.06
C THR A 9 -47.02 -23.15 58.29
N MET A 10 -46.84 -23.23 56.96
CA MET A 10 -46.92 -22.07 56.08
C MET A 10 -48.00 -22.30 55.03
N VAL A 11 -49.15 -21.69 55.32
CA VAL A 11 -50.00 -20.86 54.46
C VAL A 11 -50.12 -21.24 52.98
N ASN A 12 -51.34 -21.70 52.66
CA ASN A 12 -51.98 -21.71 51.35
C ASN A 12 -51.77 -20.40 50.57
N LEU A 13 -51.09 -20.46 49.42
CA LEU A 13 -51.11 -19.41 48.41
C LEU A 13 -52.10 -19.80 47.29
N SER A 14 -53.04 -18.89 47.08
CA SER A 14 -54.13 -18.92 46.09
C SER A 14 -53.63 -19.07 44.64
N PRO A 15 -54.39 -19.76 43.75
CA PRO A 15 -53.95 -20.11 42.38
C PRO A 15 -53.93 -18.93 41.38
N LEU A 16 -53.98 -17.68 41.85
CA LEU A 16 -54.06 -16.50 40.98
C LEU A 16 -52.69 -15.92 40.56
N PHE A 17 -51.58 -16.42 41.10
CA PHE A 17 -50.23 -15.87 40.84
C PHE A 17 -49.38 -16.66 39.83
N ILE A 18 -49.85 -17.80 39.33
CA ILE A 18 -49.10 -18.64 38.35
C ILE A 18 -49.56 -18.39 36.91
N PHE A 19 -50.70 -17.72 36.68
CA PHE A 19 -51.22 -17.45 35.34
C PHE A 19 -50.77 -16.14 34.69
N LEU A 20 -49.97 -15.32 35.38
CA LEU A 20 -49.48 -14.03 34.85
C LEU A 20 -48.02 -14.07 34.35
N LEU A 21 -47.41 -15.25 34.30
CA LEU A 21 -46.02 -15.45 33.84
C LEU A 21 -45.92 -16.27 32.53
N LEU A 22 -47.04 -16.55 31.86
CA LEU A 22 -47.08 -17.43 30.68
C LEU A 22 -47.85 -16.87 29.45
N THR A 23 -48.13 -15.56 29.38
CA THR A 23 -48.92 -14.99 28.26
C THR A 23 -48.31 -13.78 27.53
N THR A 24 -47.00 -13.53 27.66
CA THR A 24 -46.27 -12.60 26.75
C THR A 24 -45.32 -13.36 25.82
N ILE A 25 -45.86 -14.36 25.12
CA ILE A 25 -45.26 -14.91 23.89
C ILE A 25 -46.31 -14.69 22.80
N TRP A 26 -46.30 -13.48 22.23
CA TRP A 26 -47.00 -13.17 20.99
C TRP A 26 -46.03 -12.42 20.08
N LEU A 27 -45.50 -13.19 19.12
CA LEU A 27 -45.28 -12.83 17.72
C LEU A 27 -44.82 -11.40 17.45
N VAL A 28 -43.50 -11.22 17.39
CA VAL A 28 -42.91 -10.20 16.53
C VAL A 28 -42.64 -10.86 15.18
N PRO A 29 -43.39 -10.57 14.10
CA PRO A 29 -42.89 -10.79 12.76
C PRO A 29 -41.98 -9.60 12.46
N VAL A 30 -40.70 -9.69 12.82
CA VAL A 30 -39.71 -8.87 12.10
C VAL A 30 -39.49 -9.58 10.79
N ILE A 31 -40.26 -9.13 9.81
CA ILE A 31 -39.91 -9.22 8.41
C ILE A 31 -38.50 -8.62 8.32
N CYS A 32 -37.50 -9.46 8.03
CA CYS A 32 -36.23 -8.97 7.51
C CYS A 32 -36.52 -8.41 6.11
N ASP A 33 -37.00 -7.17 6.06
CA ASP A 33 -36.91 -6.38 4.85
C ASP A 33 -35.43 -6.06 4.64
N GLY A 34 -34.87 -6.66 3.59
CA GLY A 34 -33.46 -6.59 3.28
C GLY A 34 -33.01 -5.17 2.97
N VAL A 35 -32.12 -4.65 3.82
CA VAL A 35 -30.89 -3.96 3.40
C VAL A 35 -29.84 -4.36 4.43
N ASP A 36 -28.92 -5.23 4.03
CA ASP A 36 -27.77 -5.65 4.82
C ASP A 36 -26.83 -4.44 4.97
N SER A 37 -27.11 -3.53 5.93
CA SER A 37 -26.15 -2.50 6.30
C SER A 37 -25.09 -3.16 7.17
N CYS A 38 -24.15 -3.88 6.55
CA CYS A 38 -22.95 -4.32 7.24
C CYS A 38 -22.33 -3.09 7.93
N GLN A 39 -22.22 -3.12 9.26
CA GLN A 39 -21.60 -2.03 10.00
C GLN A 39 -20.11 -2.02 9.63
N TYR A 40 -19.68 -0.99 8.90
CA TYR A 40 -18.28 -0.81 8.53
C TYR A 40 -17.55 0.02 9.59
N SER A 41 -16.30 -0.34 9.85
CA SER A 41 -15.36 0.46 10.65
C SER A 41 -14.12 0.78 9.83
N SER A 42 -13.51 1.95 10.06
CA SER A 42 -12.29 2.30 9.34
C SER A 42 -11.06 1.63 9.95
N ALA A 43 -10.23 1.05 9.09
CA ALA A 43 -8.92 0.52 9.41
C ALA A 43 -7.84 1.61 9.51
N VAL A 44 -8.05 2.79 8.92
CA VAL A 44 -7.09 3.90 8.92
C VAL A 44 -7.30 4.83 10.11
N GLY A 45 -6.23 5.47 10.56
CA GLY A 45 -6.25 6.47 11.63
C GLY A 45 -6.91 7.80 11.23
N ASP A 46 -6.91 8.13 9.94
CA ASP A 46 -7.52 9.35 9.38
C ASP A 46 -8.54 9.02 8.26
N PRO A 47 -9.73 8.50 8.62
CA PRO A 47 -10.72 8.04 7.65
C PRO A 47 -11.16 9.14 6.67
N GLY A 48 -10.98 8.88 5.37
CA GLY A 48 -11.30 9.84 4.32
C GLY A 48 -10.41 11.08 4.31
N MET A 49 -9.25 11.03 4.99
CA MET A 49 -8.30 12.14 5.11
C MET A 49 -8.91 13.41 5.73
N ARG A 50 -9.83 13.24 6.69
CA ARG A 50 -10.70 14.33 7.19
C ARG A 50 -10.13 15.12 8.35
N ARG A 51 -9.09 14.64 9.03
CA ARG A 51 -8.46 15.35 10.14
C ARG A 51 -7.87 16.68 9.68
N ASP A 52 -8.01 17.75 10.47
CA ASP A 52 -7.37 19.05 10.15
C ASP A 52 -5.86 19.04 10.41
N GLY A 53 -5.41 18.33 11.44
CA GLY A 53 -3.98 17.97 11.54
C GLY A 53 -3.62 16.95 10.46
N LEU A 54 -2.39 17.02 9.96
CA LEU A 54 -1.88 16.11 8.93
C LEU A 54 -0.67 15.32 9.43
N ARG A 55 -0.50 14.12 8.89
CA ARG A 55 0.68 13.29 9.06
C ARG A 55 1.06 12.68 7.72
N VAL A 56 2.15 13.14 7.13
CA VAL A 56 2.67 12.64 5.86
C VAL A 56 4.15 12.36 6.04
N ALA A 57 4.60 11.20 5.57
CA ALA A 57 6.01 10.87 5.46
C ALA A 57 6.39 10.66 4.01
N LEU A 58 7.68 10.73 3.74
CA LEU A 58 8.28 10.39 2.47
C LEU A 58 9.36 9.34 2.70
N GLU A 59 9.31 8.30 1.87
CA GLU A 59 10.40 7.36 1.65
C GLU A 59 10.84 7.43 0.20
N ALA A 60 12.15 7.39 -0.03
CA ALA A 60 12.68 7.35 -1.38
C ALA A 60 13.78 6.30 -1.52
N TRP A 61 13.72 5.54 -2.61
CA TRP A 61 14.52 4.33 -2.80
C TRP A 61 15.26 4.28 -4.13
N ASN A 62 16.28 3.43 -4.15
CA ASN A 62 16.80 2.82 -5.36
C ASN A 62 15.97 1.59 -5.79
N PHE A 63 16.36 0.94 -6.88
CA PHE A 63 15.60 -0.15 -7.48
C PHE A 63 15.32 -1.34 -6.56
N CYS A 64 16.19 -1.66 -5.60
CA CYS A 64 16.02 -2.82 -4.72
C CYS A 64 15.48 -2.48 -3.33
N ASN A 65 14.88 -1.30 -3.16
CA ASN A 65 14.42 -0.77 -1.88
C ASN A 65 15.57 -0.70 -0.85
N GLU A 66 16.72 -0.20 -1.27
CA GLU A 66 17.82 0.13 -0.37
C GLU A 66 18.23 1.59 -0.60
N VAL A 67 19.03 2.14 0.31
CA VAL A 67 19.69 3.44 0.16
C VAL A 67 21.03 3.26 -0.56
N GLY A 68 21.83 2.29 -0.10
CA GLY A 68 23.19 2.06 -0.56
C GLY A 68 24.15 3.16 -0.09
N GLU A 69 24.07 4.35 -0.66
CA GLU A 69 24.87 5.53 -0.26
C GLU A 69 23.97 6.78 -0.18
N GLU A 70 24.09 7.56 0.90
CA GLU A 70 23.38 8.84 1.01
C GLU A 70 23.94 9.86 0.01
N VAL A 71 23.06 10.67 -0.57
CA VAL A 71 23.50 11.81 -1.37
C VAL A 71 24.19 12.84 -0.47
N PRO A 72 25.41 13.30 -0.82
CA PRO A 72 26.14 14.26 -0.01
C PRO A 72 25.33 15.50 0.34
N GLY A 73 25.22 15.79 1.64
CA GLY A 73 24.52 16.97 2.15
C GLY A 73 22.99 16.87 2.23
N MET A 74 22.38 15.81 1.71
CA MET A 74 20.92 15.60 1.79
C MET A 74 20.47 14.90 3.07
N GLY A 75 21.28 13.97 3.58
CA GLY A 75 20.91 13.09 4.69
C GLY A 75 20.11 11.88 4.24
N SER A 76 19.52 11.15 5.18
CA SER A 76 18.77 9.92 4.91
C SER A 76 17.47 10.22 4.12
N PRO A 77 17.04 9.33 3.20
CA PRO A 77 15.90 9.54 2.31
C PRO A 77 14.56 9.29 3.00
N ARG A 78 14.42 9.90 4.18
CA ARG A 78 13.25 9.90 5.03
C ARG A 78 12.96 11.32 5.48
N ALA A 79 11.73 11.74 5.27
CA ALA A 79 11.23 13.01 5.76
C ALA A 79 9.78 12.86 6.22
N ALA A 80 9.33 13.81 7.02
CA ALA A 80 7.94 13.89 7.44
C ALA A 80 7.48 15.33 7.60
N ASP A 81 6.17 15.54 7.41
CA ASP A 81 5.44 16.73 7.80
C ASP A 81 4.25 16.32 8.66
N CYS A 82 4.29 16.71 9.92
CA CYS A 82 3.33 16.33 10.93
C CYS A 82 3.03 17.53 11.81
N PHE A 83 1.75 17.88 11.94
CA PHE A 83 1.34 18.99 12.79
C PHE A 83 -0.07 18.81 13.36
N ASP A 84 -0.32 19.39 14.52
CA ASP A 84 -1.68 19.59 15.02
C ASP A 84 -2.13 21.03 14.79
N LEU A 85 -3.44 21.22 14.59
CA LEU A 85 -4.06 22.54 14.47
C LEU A 85 -4.69 22.93 15.82
N SER A 86 -4.31 24.09 16.35
CA SER A 86 -4.92 24.68 17.56
C SER A 86 -5.13 26.18 17.39
N GLU A 87 -6.34 26.68 17.62
CA GLU A 87 -6.67 28.13 17.59
C GLU A 87 -6.13 28.86 16.35
N SER A 88 -6.17 28.22 15.18
CA SER A 88 -5.64 28.74 13.89
C SER A 88 -4.11 28.84 13.82
N SER A 89 -3.40 28.03 14.59
CA SER A 89 -1.95 27.87 14.52
C SER A 89 -1.55 26.42 14.30
N LEU A 90 -0.49 26.21 13.52
CA LEU A 90 0.06 24.89 13.24
C LEU A 90 1.19 24.57 14.21
N SER A 91 1.04 23.51 14.98
CA SER A 91 2.06 22.99 15.88
C SER A 91 2.79 21.83 15.22
N HIS A 92 3.89 22.12 14.53
CA HIS A 92 4.71 21.11 13.86
C HIS A 92 5.44 20.22 14.88
N LYS A 93 5.39 18.91 14.66
CA LYS A 93 6.04 17.89 15.48
C LYS A 93 7.42 17.48 14.96
N VAL A 94 7.67 17.72 13.67
CA VAL A 94 8.93 17.39 12.98
C VAL A 94 9.58 18.69 12.55
N THR A 95 10.87 18.83 12.87
CA THR A 95 11.66 20.01 12.50
C THR A 95 12.48 19.76 11.23
N GLU A 96 12.99 20.83 10.62
CA GLU A 96 13.92 20.72 9.50
C GLU A 96 15.20 19.94 9.88
N LEU A 97 15.63 20.02 11.15
CA LEU A 97 16.79 19.28 11.64
C LEU A 97 16.53 17.77 11.64
N ASP A 98 15.33 17.35 12.04
CA ASP A 98 14.91 15.95 12.02
C ASP A 98 14.89 15.40 10.59
N ASN A 99 14.31 16.17 9.65
CA ASN A 99 14.31 15.82 8.23
C ASN A 99 15.73 15.76 7.63
N LYS A 100 16.69 16.57 8.11
CA LYS A 100 18.10 16.59 7.67
C LYS A 100 19.03 15.61 8.40
N LEU A 101 18.48 14.71 9.23
CA LEU A 101 19.25 13.60 9.82
C LEU A 101 19.76 12.65 8.73
N GLY A 102 20.99 12.16 8.90
CA GLY A 102 21.67 11.25 8.00
C GLY A 102 22.84 10.55 8.70
N VAL A 103 23.40 9.54 8.05
CA VAL A 103 24.45 8.66 8.59
C VAL A 103 25.54 9.45 9.32
N GLY A 104 25.94 8.93 10.49
CA GLY A 104 26.89 9.57 11.40
C GLY A 104 26.25 10.52 12.43
N LYS A 105 25.06 11.08 12.18
CA LYS A 105 24.33 11.91 13.16
C LYS A 105 23.45 11.06 14.06
N ALA A 106 23.56 11.24 15.38
CA ALA A 106 22.74 10.50 16.33
C ALA A 106 21.35 11.13 16.52
N PHE A 107 20.35 10.29 16.80
CA PHE A 107 19.02 10.68 17.27
C PHE A 107 18.52 9.68 18.34
N PRO A 108 17.51 10.04 19.15
CA PRO A 108 16.98 9.16 20.19
C PRO A 108 16.50 7.81 19.63
N GLY A 109 17.04 6.71 20.17
CA GLY A 109 16.68 5.35 19.75
C GLY A 109 17.53 4.77 18.62
N LEU A 110 18.45 5.54 18.01
CA LEU A 110 19.36 5.05 16.98
C LEU A 110 20.30 3.96 17.54
N SER A 111 20.35 2.82 16.87
CA SER A 111 21.22 1.71 17.22
C SER A 111 22.67 2.00 16.85
N PRO A 112 23.65 1.44 17.58
CA PRO A 112 25.07 1.60 17.24
C PRO A 112 25.42 1.08 15.84
N LYS A 113 24.66 0.10 15.33
CA LYS A 113 24.87 -0.50 14.01
C LYS A 113 24.41 0.46 12.91
N ALA A 114 23.21 1.04 13.06
CA ALA A 114 22.64 1.96 12.08
C ALA A 114 23.46 3.25 11.91
N LYS A 115 24.27 3.64 12.90
CA LYS A 115 25.08 4.86 12.85
C LYS A 115 25.96 4.98 11.60
N ASN A 116 26.43 3.85 11.04
CA ASN A 116 27.32 3.81 9.87
C ASN A 116 26.73 3.00 8.69
N ASP A 117 25.44 2.68 8.74
CA ASP A 117 24.77 1.81 7.76
C ASP A 117 23.57 2.60 7.20
N PRO A 118 23.65 3.11 5.94
CA PRO A 118 22.61 3.95 5.36
C PRO A 118 21.22 3.31 5.31
N ASP A 119 21.16 2.00 5.05
CA ASP A 119 19.91 1.26 4.91
C ASP A 119 19.22 1.13 6.28
N LEU A 120 19.98 0.71 7.30
CA LEU A 120 19.49 0.65 8.68
C LEU A 120 19.19 2.04 9.25
N TYR A 121 19.99 3.05 8.91
CA TYR A 121 19.75 4.42 9.35
C TYR A 121 18.42 4.94 8.83
N ALA A 122 18.11 4.71 7.55
CA ALA A 122 16.84 5.11 6.97
C ALA A 122 15.66 4.42 7.64
N ALA A 123 15.74 3.10 7.85
CA ALA A 123 14.71 2.34 8.55
C ALA A 123 14.48 2.88 9.97
N GLU A 124 15.55 3.08 10.76
CA GLU A 124 15.42 3.56 12.13
C GLU A 124 15.01 5.04 12.22
N LYS A 125 15.40 5.87 11.24
CA LYS A 125 14.95 7.27 11.15
C LYS A 125 13.45 7.33 10.88
N GLU A 126 12.90 6.45 10.05
CA GLU A 126 11.45 6.36 9.85
C GLU A 126 10.72 6.05 11.16
N LEU A 127 11.23 5.11 11.96
CA LEU A 127 10.66 4.80 13.28
C LEU A 127 10.71 6.02 14.22
N TYR A 128 11.82 6.76 14.20
CA TYR A 128 11.98 7.99 14.98
C TYR A 128 10.98 9.07 14.54
N LEU A 129 10.89 9.36 13.24
CA LEU A 129 9.91 10.32 12.71
C LEU A 129 8.48 9.86 13.04
N GLY A 130 8.19 8.57 12.93
CA GLY A 130 6.93 7.97 13.33
C GLY A 130 6.60 8.23 14.80
N SER A 131 7.58 8.13 15.70
CA SER A 131 7.37 8.43 17.13
C SER A 131 7.04 9.90 17.40
N LEU A 132 7.59 10.82 16.61
CA LEU A 132 7.23 12.25 16.69
C LEU A 132 5.84 12.51 16.13
N CYS A 133 5.47 11.80 15.07
CA CYS A 133 4.22 11.96 14.34
C CYS A 133 3.04 11.20 14.95
N GLU A 134 3.27 10.36 15.96
CA GLU A 134 2.26 9.44 16.49
C GLU A 134 0.99 10.16 16.97
N VAL A 135 -0.14 9.51 16.70
CA VAL A 135 -1.46 9.90 17.20
C VAL A 135 -2.02 8.71 17.97
N ASP A 136 -2.31 8.94 19.26
CA ASP A 136 -2.98 7.97 20.11
C ASP A 136 -4.39 7.68 19.60
N ASP A 137 -4.71 6.40 19.41
CA ASP A 137 -6.02 5.94 18.92
C ASP A 137 -6.27 4.48 19.34
N THR A 138 -7.50 4.00 19.15
CA THR A 138 -7.96 2.63 19.42
C THR A 138 -8.23 1.90 18.10
N PRO A 139 -7.79 0.64 17.95
CA PRO A 139 -7.14 -0.22 18.96
C PRO A 139 -5.64 0.04 19.16
N ARG A 140 -5.02 0.86 18.30
CA ARG A 140 -3.58 1.15 18.32
C ARG A 140 -3.34 2.58 17.82
N PRO A 141 -2.23 3.20 18.23
CA PRO A 141 -1.78 4.46 17.65
C PRO A 141 -1.42 4.30 16.16
N TRP A 142 -1.38 5.42 15.46
CA TRP A 142 -1.02 5.53 14.04
C TRP A 142 -0.11 6.72 13.76
N GLN A 143 0.55 6.73 12.60
CA GLN A 143 1.58 7.71 12.26
C GLN A 143 1.21 8.48 10.99
N PHE A 144 1.50 8.00 9.78
CA PHE A 144 1.43 8.84 8.57
C PHE A 144 0.87 8.12 7.33
N TRP A 145 0.33 8.93 6.41
CA TRP A 145 0.23 8.58 5.00
C TRP A 145 1.65 8.58 4.41
N MET A 146 2.02 7.54 3.66
CA MET A 146 3.39 7.44 3.13
C MET A 146 3.42 7.81 1.65
N ILE A 147 4.29 8.76 1.29
CA ILE A 147 4.68 9.01 -0.10
C ILE A 147 5.89 8.14 -0.40
N MET A 148 5.72 7.17 -1.30
CA MET A 148 6.81 6.31 -1.76
C MET A 148 7.30 6.78 -3.12
N LEU A 149 8.59 7.07 -3.21
CA LEU A 149 9.28 7.34 -4.46
C LEU A 149 10.32 6.26 -4.73
N LYS A 150 10.36 5.75 -5.95
CA LYS A 150 11.36 4.76 -6.36
C LYS A 150 11.84 5.03 -7.77
N ASN A 151 13.14 4.80 -8.00
CA ASN A 151 13.73 4.84 -9.34
C ASN A 151 14.21 3.47 -9.78
N GLY A 152 14.23 3.28 -11.10
CA GLY A 152 14.43 1.97 -11.70
C GLY A 152 15.89 1.69 -12.00
N ASN A 153 16.79 2.63 -11.75
CA ASN A 153 18.18 2.47 -12.13
C ASN A 153 18.82 1.34 -11.35
N TYR A 154 19.64 0.57 -12.05
CA TYR A 154 20.07 -0.73 -11.54
C TYR A 154 21.54 -1.00 -11.85
N ASP A 155 22.41 -0.84 -10.84
CA ASP A 155 23.84 -1.07 -10.96
C ASP A 155 24.20 -2.54 -10.76
N THR A 156 24.30 -3.26 -11.87
CA THR A 156 24.66 -4.68 -11.87
C THR A 156 26.13 -4.96 -11.53
N LYS A 157 26.95 -3.92 -11.34
CA LYS A 157 28.37 -4.04 -10.96
C LYS A 157 28.63 -3.82 -9.47
N SER A 158 27.64 -3.31 -8.73
CA SER A 158 27.79 -2.98 -7.31
C SER A 158 27.64 -4.19 -6.39
N GLY A 159 26.80 -5.16 -6.78
CA GLY A 159 26.37 -6.25 -5.90
C GLY A 159 25.48 -5.78 -4.73
N LEU A 160 24.94 -4.55 -4.78
CA LEU A 160 24.09 -3.99 -3.73
C LEU A 160 22.75 -4.72 -3.62
N CYS A 161 22.11 -4.99 -4.77
CA CYS A 161 20.80 -5.62 -4.78
C CYS A 161 20.92 -7.15 -4.74
N PRO A 162 20.25 -7.82 -3.79
CA PRO A 162 20.24 -9.27 -3.69
C PRO A 162 19.33 -9.90 -4.76
N GLU A 163 19.60 -11.17 -5.11
CA GLU A 163 18.75 -12.01 -5.97
C GLU A 163 17.83 -12.87 -5.09
N ASN A 164 16.56 -12.49 -4.92
CA ASN A 164 15.61 -13.18 -4.03
C ASN A 164 16.21 -13.42 -2.62
N GLY A 165 16.75 -12.38 -1.99
CA GLY A 165 17.40 -12.45 -0.68
C GLY A 165 18.86 -12.90 -0.71
N LYS A 166 19.33 -13.52 -1.80
CA LYS A 166 20.70 -14.02 -1.89
C LYS A 166 21.64 -12.91 -2.34
N LYS A 167 22.69 -12.63 -1.55
CA LYS A 167 23.78 -11.75 -2.01
C LYS A 167 24.47 -12.38 -3.21
N VAL A 168 24.59 -11.62 -4.29
CA VAL A 168 25.21 -12.08 -5.54
C VAL A 168 26.38 -11.19 -5.94
N PRO A 169 27.41 -11.75 -6.60
CA PRO A 169 28.44 -10.94 -7.23
C PRO A 169 27.85 -10.13 -8.40
N PRO A 170 28.62 -9.18 -8.97
CA PRO A 170 28.25 -8.50 -10.21
C PRO A 170 27.70 -9.44 -11.29
N PHE A 171 26.61 -9.05 -11.94
CA PHE A 171 25.91 -9.85 -12.94
C PHE A 171 25.62 -9.02 -14.20
N LYS A 172 25.04 -9.68 -15.22
CA LYS A 172 24.85 -9.06 -16.53
C LYS A 172 23.81 -7.93 -16.47
N PRO A 173 24.06 -6.79 -17.15
CA PRO A 173 23.09 -5.70 -17.23
C PRO A 173 21.72 -6.17 -17.73
N GLY A 174 20.68 -5.73 -17.03
CA GLY A 174 19.28 -5.98 -17.38
C GLY A 174 18.71 -4.94 -18.35
N ARG A 175 17.38 -4.80 -18.34
CA ARG A 175 16.64 -3.80 -19.14
C ARG A 175 16.66 -2.39 -18.54
N PHE A 176 17.01 -2.29 -17.27
CA PHE A 176 17.04 -1.03 -16.54
C PHE A 176 18.40 -0.33 -16.72
N PRO A 177 18.41 0.97 -17.02
CA PRO A 177 19.65 1.69 -17.28
C PRO A 177 20.45 1.93 -15.99
N CYS A 178 21.75 2.12 -16.16
CA CYS A 178 22.62 2.69 -15.14
C CYS A 178 23.73 3.46 -15.84
N PHE A 179 23.90 4.74 -15.48
CA PHE A 179 24.89 5.64 -16.08
C PHE A 179 26.26 5.58 -15.37
N GLY A 180 26.51 4.54 -14.58
CA GLY A 180 27.74 4.33 -13.82
C GLY A 180 27.56 4.55 -12.32
N LYS A 181 28.69 4.76 -11.62
CA LYS A 181 28.69 4.94 -10.16
C LYS A 181 27.72 6.05 -9.76
N GLY A 182 26.83 5.76 -8.81
CA GLY A 182 25.82 6.69 -8.31
C GLY A 182 24.50 6.69 -9.09
N CYS A 183 24.29 5.77 -10.03
CA CYS A 183 23.01 5.64 -10.73
C CYS A 183 21.87 5.13 -9.82
N MET A 184 22.20 4.31 -8.82
CA MET A 184 21.32 3.89 -7.74
C MET A 184 21.47 4.86 -6.58
N ASN A 185 20.74 5.97 -6.64
CA ASN A 185 20.78 7.02 -5.64
C ASN A 185 19.37 7.29 -5.09
N GLN A 186 19.33 8.11 -4.04
CA GLN A 186 18.11 8.76 -3.55
C GLN A 186 17.93 10.12 -4.25
N PRO A 187 16.73 10.72 -4.22
CA PRO A 187 16.50 12.02 -4.82
C PRO A 187 17.07 13.17 -3.98
N ILE A 188 17.30 14.30 -4.63
CA ILE A 188 17.25 15.59 -3.94
C ILE A 188 15.80 15.81 -3.52
N LEU A 189 15.59 16.17 -2.26
CA LEU A 189 14.28 16.42 -1.67
C LEU A 189 14.21 17.85 -1.13
N PHE A 190 13.18 18.57 -1.56
CA PHE A 190 12.76 19.83 -0.98
C PHE A 190 11.45 19.62 -0.24
N HIS A 191 11.45 20.00 1.03
CA HIS A 191 10.26 20.03 1.87
C HIS A 191 9.76 21.46 1.98
N GLN A 192 8.48 21.66 1.70
CA GLN A 192 7.75 22.88 2.00
C GLN A 192 6.85 22.59 3.22
N PRO A 193 7.24 23.06 4.43
CA PRO A 193 6.44 22.86 5.63
C PRO A 193 5.02 23.39 5.44
N THR A 194 4.06 22.60 5.91
CA THR A 194 2.64 22.97 5.81
C THR A 194 2.41 24.31 6.49
N SER A 195 1.76 25.23 5.79
CA SER A 195 1.47 26.58 6.29
C SER A 195 -0.02 26.87 6.17
N LEU A 196 -0.54 27.66 7.11
CA LEU A 196 -1.91 28.18 7.07
C LEU A 196 -1.88 29.54 6.37
N PHE A 197 -2.66 29.67 5.30
CA PHE A 197 -2.79 30.87 4.49
C PHE A 197 -4.09 31.63 4.83
N ASP A 198 -4.17 32.87 4.36
CA ASP A 198 -5.42 33.64 4.34
C ASP A 198 -6.51 32.80 3.64
N ASP A 199 -7.75 32.83 4.17
CA ASP A 199 -8.91 31.97 3.81
C ASP A 199 -8.99 30.57 4.47
N ASP A 200 -8.23 30.33 5.54
CA ASP A 200 -8.20 29.06 6.29
C ASP A 200 -7.75 27.86 5.44
N ILE A 201 -6.88 28.12 4.45
CA ILE A 201 -6.35 27.08 3.57
C ILE A 201 -4.98 26.65 4.10
N MET A 202 -4.82 25.37 4.35
CA MET A 202 -3.53 24.76 4.70
C MET A 202 -2.92 24.13 3.45
N LYS A 203 -1.63 24.40 3.18
CA LYS A 203 -0.88 23.78 2.07
C LYS A 203 0.55 23.45 2.47
N GLY A 204 1.06 22.34 1.97
CA GLY A 204 2.47 21.94 2.07
C GLY A 204 2.83 21.00 0.93
N GLY A 205 4.07 20.53 0.90
CA GLY A 205 4.48 19.60 -0.14
C GLY A 205 5.89 19.05 -0.02
N PHE A 206 6.12 17.99 -0.78
CA PHE A 206 7.44 17.48 -1.11
C PHE A 206 7.65 17.56 -2.61
N ASN A 207 8.82 18.01 -3.04
CA ASN A 207 9.22 17.91 -4.44
C ASN A 207 10.72 17.66 -4.58
N GLY A 208 11.16 17.32 -5.78
CA GLY A 208 12.56 17.06 -6.01
C GLY A 208 12.87 16.37 -7.32
N THR A 209 14.10 15.86 -7.40
CA THR A 209 14.67 15.29 -8.63
C THR A 209 15.75 14.27 -8.28
N TYR A 210 15.92 13.24 -9.11
CA TYR A 210 17.04 12.31 -8.97
C TYR A 210 18.33 12.83 -9.63
N GLU A 211 18.26 13.88 -10.46
CA GLU A 211 19.44 14.52 -11.04
C GLU A 211 20.19 15.39 -10.00
N LEU A 212 21.20 14.80 -9.36
CA LEU A 212 21.97 15.42 -8.26
C LEU A 212 22.70 16.74 -8.60
N GLY A 213 22.80 17.11 -9.89
CA GLY A 213 23.43 18.34 -10.37
C GLY A 213 22.48 19.33 -11.03
N SER A 214 21.18 19.04 -11.05
CA SER A 214 20.17 19.89 -11.68
C SER A 214 19.63 20.92 -10.69
N THR A 215 19.43 22.17 -11.13
CA THR A 215 18.45 23.05 -10.48
C THR A 215 17.04 22.55 -10.85
N THR A 216 16.05 22.77 -9.97
CA THR A 216 14.66 22.27 -10.10
C THR A 216 13.91 22.71 -11.36
N ASP A 217 14.47 23.64 -12.14
CA ASP A 217 13.79 24.29 -13.28
C ASP A 217 14.17 23.73 -14.66
N SER A 218 14.98 22.67 -14.71
CA SER A 218 15.32 21.99 -15.97
C SER A 218 14.12 21.15 -16.44
N SER A 219 13.52 21.51 -17.58
CA SER A 219 12.43 20.74 -18.20
C SER A 219 12.85 19.33 -18.66
N SER A 220 14.15 19.04 -18.66
CA SER A 220 14.76 17.77 -19.07
C SER A 220 15.16 16.85 -17.90
N SER A 221 14.98 17.29 -16.66
CA SER A 221 15.31 16.49 -15.46
C SER A 221 14.09 15.70 -14.99
N SER A 222 14.33 14.57 -14.31
CA SER A 222 13.29 13.88 -13.57
C SER A 222 12.71 14.83 -12.53
N PHE A 223 11.43 14.67 -12.24
CA PHE A 223 10.77 15.50 -11.26
C PHE A 223 9.68 14.70 -10.57
N PHE A 224 9.56 14.90 -9.27
CA PHE A 224 8.39 14.48 -8.52
C PHE A 224 7.90 15.65 -7.67
N GLU A 225 6.60 15.70 -7.47
CA GLU A 225 5.96 16.63 -6.55
C GLU A 225 4.71 15.99 -5.98
N VAL A 226 4.51 16.16 -4.69
CA VAL A 226 3.26 15.89 -4.00
C VAL A 226 2.92 17.12 -3.18
N LEU A 227 1.88 17.82 -3.60
CA LEU A 227 1.29 18.95 -2.86
C LEU A 227 0.03 18.46 -2.15
N TRP A 228 -0.16 18.86 -0.91
CA TRP A 228 -1.41 18.62 -0.19
C TRP A 228 -2.07 19.95 0.16
N GLU A 229 -3.38 20.00 0.02
CA GLU A 229 -4.17 21.15 0.43
C GLU A 229 -5.47 20.73 1.11
N LYS A 230 -5.90 21.55 2.07
CA LYS A 230 -7.19 21.40 2.73
C LYS A 230 -7.67 22.74 3.28
N LYS A 231 -8.98 22.96 3.29
CA LYS A 231 -9.60 24.05 4.05
C LYS A 231 -9.97 23.56 5.45
N VAL A 232 -9.61 24.32 6.49
CA VAL A 232 -9.90 23.97 7.89
C VAL A 232 -11.40 23.65 8.08
N GLY A 233 -11.68 22.56 8.78
CA GLY A 233 -13.04 22.11 9.11
C GLY A 233 -13.88 21.64 7.92
N THR A 234 -13.32 21.59 6.71
CA THR A 234 -14.06 21.29 5.48
C THR A 234 -13.44 20.14 4.71
N GLY A 235 -14.23 19.10 4.43
CA GLY A 235 -13.82 17.98 3.57
C GLY A 235 -12.59 17.22 4.08
N GLY A 236 -11.89 16.54 3.17
CA GLY A 236 -10.62 15.88 3.41
C GLY A 236 -9.45 16.56 2.70
N TRP A 237 -8.23 16.13 3.01
CA TRP A 237 -7.03 16.54 2.28
C TRP A 237 -7.08 16.07 0.83
N VAL A 238 -6.61 16.94 -0.06
CA VAL A 238 -6.42 16.63 -1.48
C VAL A 238 -4.93 16.59 -1.78
N PHE A 239 -4.44 15.43 -2.22
CA PHE A 239 -3.06 15.24 -2.65
C PHE A 239 -2.97 15.36 -4.16
N LYS A 240 -2.18 16.32 -4.64
CA LYS A 240 -1.87 16.55 -6.06
C LYS A 240 -0.47 16.01 -6.33
N HIS A 241 -0.37 15.10 -7.28
CA HIS A 241 0.86 14.41 -7.61
C HIS A 241 1.30 14.78 -9.01
N THR A 242 2.60 14.96 -9.18
CA THR A 242 3.28 15.11 -10.46
C THR A 242 4.47 14.17 -10.49
N LEU A 243 4.63 13.40 -11.56
CA LEU A 243 5.79 12.56 -11.80
C LEU A 243 6.26 12.75 -13.24
N ARG A 244 7.55 13.04 -13.42
CA ARG A 244 8.18 13.20 -14.72
C ARG A 244 9.45 12.38 -14.82
N THR A 245 9.55 11.57 -15.87
CA THR A 245 10.79 10.83 -16.19
C THR A 245 11.80 11.70 -16.92
N SER A 246 13.02 11.21 -17.01
CA SER A 246 14.06 11.76 -17.87
C SER A 246 14.81 10.66 -18.58
N LYS A 247 15.73 11.02 -19.49
CA LYS A 247 16.64 10.05 -20.10
C LYS A 247 17.51 9.28 -19.09
N SER A 248 17.88 9.92 -17.98
CA SER A 248 18.71 9.31 -16.92
C SER A 248 17.88 8.47 -15.95
N TYR A 249 16.59 8.78 -15.83
CA TYR A 249 15.62 8.09 -14.98
C TYR A 249 14.34 7.82 -15.77
N PRO A 250 14.39 6.88 -16.74
CA PRO A 250 13.25 6.58 -17.61
C PRO A 250 12.22 5.66 -16.96
N TRP A 251 12.52 5.16 -15.76
CA TRP A 251 11.62 4.42 -14.90
C TRP A 251 11.54 5.11 -13.56
N LEU A 252 10.34 5.49 -13.16
CA LEU A 252 10.04 6.12 -11.87
C LEU A 252 8.68 5.65 -11.37
N MET A 253 8.56 5.55 -10.06
CA MET A 253 7.35 5.19 -9.35
C MET A 253 7.07 6.23 -8.27
N LEU A 254 5.81 6.65 -8.14
CA LEU A 254 5.34 7.55 -7.10
C LEU A 254 3.95 7.13 -6.61
N TYR A 255 3.85 6.76 -5.34
CA TYR A 255 2.61 6.32 -4.67
C TYR A 255 2.27 7.15 -3.44
N LEU A 256 0.98 7.21 -3.13
CA LEU A 256 0.48 7.47 -1.78
C LEU A 256 -0.01 6.15 -1.18
N ARG A 257 0.49 5.78 0.00
CA ARG A 257 0.26 4.50 0.66
C ARG A 257 -0.41 4.65 2.02
N ALA A 258 -1.27 3.69 2.34
CA ALA A 258 -1.73 3.39 3.69
C ALA A 258 -1.02 2.13 4.20
N ASP A 259 0.02 2.31 5.01
CA ASP A 259 0.83 1.21 5.54
C ASP A 259 0.41 0.76 6.94
N ALA A 260 0.81 -0.44 7.33
CA ALA A 260 0.70 -0.97 8.68
C ALA A 260 1.40 -0.06 9.69
N THR A 261 0.82 0.11 10.88
CA THR A 261 1.46 0.87 11.97
C THR A 261 2.68 0.18 12.57
N LYS A 262 2.90 -1.09 12.22
CA LYS A 262 4.05 -1.91 12.62
C LYS A 262 4.21 -3.09 11.67
N GLY A 263 5.43 -3.59 11.54
CA GLY A 263 5.79 -4.75 10.74
C GLY A 263 6.29 -4.35 9.37
N PHE A 264 6.28 -5.30 8.45
CA PHE A 264 6.79 -5.14 7.09
C PHE A 264 5.70 -4.59 6.16
N SER A 265 6.02 -3.56 5.39
CA SER A 265 5.10 -2.93 4.43
C SER A 265 5.81 -2.64 3.11
N GLY A 266 5.09 -2.61 1.99
CA GLY A 266 5.61 -2.16 0.68
C GLY A 266 6.85 -2.91 0.15
N GLY A 267 6.98 -4.22 0.44
CA GLY A 267 8.17 -4.99 0.04
C GLY A 267 9.43 -4.69 0.82
N TYR A 268 9.31 -4.02 1.96
CA TYR A 268 10.41 -3.70 2.86
C TYR A 268 10.57 -4.78 3.92
N HIS A 269 11.81 -5.21 4.19
CA HIS A 269 12.10 -6.24 5.17
C HIS A 269 12.43 -5.68 6.58
N TYR A 270 12.29 -4.37 6.76
CA TYR A 270 12.44 -3.71 8.05
C TYR A 270 11.09 -3.26 8.61
N ASP A 271 11.02 -3.06 9.92
CA ASP A 271 9.84 -2.53 10.60
C ASP A 271 9.51 -1.11 10.12
N THR A 272 8.26 -0.85 9.72
CA THR A 272 7.79 0.44 9.19
C THR A 272 6.73 1.09 10.09
N ARG A 273 6.35 2.33 9.80
CA ARG A 273 5.22 3.02 10.44
C ARG A 273 4.19 3.46 9.41
N GLY A 274 2.93 3.68 9.83
CA GLY A 274 1.85 3.87 8.87
C GLY A 274 0.51 4.28 9.49
N MET A 275 -0.56 4.15 8.71
CA MET A 275 -1.90 4.66 9.03
C MET A 275 -2.89 3.55 9.42
N LEU A 276 -2.62 2.27 9.07
CA LEU A 276 -3.52 1.14 9.30
C LEU A 276 -3.46 0.65 10.76
N LYS A 277 -4.30 1.22 11.62
CA LYS A 277 -4.44 0.81 13.04
C LYS A 277 -5.03 -0.60 13.20
N THR A 278 -5.76 -1.08 12.20
CA THR A 278 -6.24 -2.46 12.09
C THR A 278 -5.91 -2.98 10.69
N LEU A 279 -5.29 -4.16 10.60
CA LEU A 279 -4.92 -4.71 9.29
C LEU A 279 -6.12 -5.33 8.59
N PRO A 280 -6.41 -4.94 7.33
CA PRO A 280 -7.45 -5.58 6.54
C PRO A 280 -7.07 -7.02 6.17
N GLU A 281 -8.03 -7.92 6.28
CA GLU A 281 -7.88 -9.33 5.91
C GLU A 281 -8.95 -9.72 4.89
N SER A 282 -8.55 -10.35 3.78
CA SER A 282 -9.52 -10.83 2.79
C SER A 282 -10.39 -11.95 3.37
N PRO A 283 -11.70 -12.00 3.04
CA PRO A 283 -12.39 -11.16 2.07
C PRO A 283 -13.04 -9.89 2.64
N LYS A 284 -12.84 -9.55 3.91
CA LYS A 284 -13.79 -8.72 4.68
C LYS A 284 -13.41 -7.23 4.73
N PHE A 285 -13.05 -6.65 3.60
CA PHE A 285 -12.81 -5.21 3.56
C PHE A 285 -13.03 -4.59 2.18
N LYS A 286 -13.39 -3.31 2.20
CA LYS A 286 -13.50 -2.45 1.02
C LYS A 286 -12.53 -1.30 1.11
N VAL A 287 -12.27 -0.66 -0.02
CA VAL A 287 -11.51 0.59 -0.10
C VAL A 287 -12.37 1.64 -0.79
N LYS A 288 -12.40 2.84 -0.21
CA LYS A 288 -13.05 4.00 -0.81
C LYS A 288 -12.00 5.07 -1.07
N LEU A 289 -12.04 5.70 -2.24
CA LEU A 289 -11.15 6.80 -2.61
C LEU A 289 -11.71 7.61 -3.77
N THR A 290 -11.32 8.86 -3.90
CA THR A 290 -11.59 9.72 -5.07
C THR A 290 -10.29 9.93 -5.84
N LEU A 291 -10.27 9.48 -7.09
CA LEU A 291 -9.12 9.56 -8.00
C LEU A 291 -9.49 10.31 -9.27
N ASP A 292 -8.62 11.22 -9.69
CA ASP A 292 -8.76 11.97 -10.94
C ASP A 292 -7.41 12.10 -11.63
N VAL A 293 -7.23 11.30 -12.69
CA VAL A 293 -6.01 11.30 -13.51
C VAL A 293 -6.09 12.47 -14.50
N LYS A 294 -5.15 13.41 -14.41
CA LYS A 294 -5.06 14.58 -15.29
C LYS A 294 -4.19 14.30 -16.50
N ARG A 295 -3.08 13.59 -16.27
CA ARG A 295 -2.13 13.19 -17.30
C ARG A 295 -1.58 11.80 -16.99
N GLY A 296 -1.52 10.94 -18.01
CA GLY A 296 -1.39 9.49 -17.81
C GLY A 296 0.03 8.91 -17.86
N GLY A 297 1.11 9.70 -17.98
CA GLY A 297 2.47 9.14 -18.00
C GLY A 297 2.84 8.31 -19.25
N GLY A 298 2.08 8.46 -20.34
CA GLY A 298 2.32 7.77 -21.61
C GLY A 298 1.87 6.30 -21.65
N PRO A 299 2.08 5.61 -22.78
CA PRO A 299 1.55 4.25 -22.99
C PRO A 299 2.26 3.17 -22.17
N LYS A 300 3.42 3.49 -21.57
CA LYS A 300 4.18 2.59 -20.69
C LYS A 300 3.93 2.82 -19.21
N SER A 301 3.09 3.80 -18.85
CA SER A 301 2.68 4.00 -17.46
C SER A 301 1.75 2.87 -17.04
N GLN A 302 2.12 2.20 -15.95
CA GLN A 302 1.24 1.34 -15.18
C GLN A 302 0.70 2.21 -14.05
N PHE A 303 -0.52 2.71 -14.24
CA PHE A 303 -1.20 3.51 -13.23
C PHE A 303 -2.13 2.59 -12.45
N TYR A 304 -1.88 2.44 -11.16
CA TYR A 304 -2.62 1.56 -10.28
C TYR A 304 -3.74 2.34 -9.60
N LEU A 305 -4.99 1.94 -9.89
CA LEU A 305 -6.16 2.42 -9.15
C LEU A 305 -6.08 1.99 -7.69
N ILE A 306 -5.62 0.77 -7.48
CA ILE A 306 -5.26 0.22 -6.19
C ILE A 306 -4.19 -0.85 -6.43
N ASP A 307 -3.12 -0.78 -5.66
CA ASP A 307 -2.13 -1.84 -5.44
C ASP A 307 -2.20 -2.21 -3.96
N ILE A 308 -2.22 -3.50 -3.65
CA ILE A 308 -2.22 -3.99 -2.27
C ILE A 308 -1.02 -4.91 -2.04
N GLY A 309 -0.25 -4.59 -1.02
CA GLY A 309 0.96 -5.30 -0.62
C GLY A 309 0.75 -6.15 0.64
N SER A 310 1.36 -7.33 0.67
CA SER A 310 1.42 -8.21 1.84
C SER A 310 2.69 -9.08 1.81
N CYS A 311 2.90 -9.86 2.87
CA CYS A 311 4.02 -10.78 3.00
C CYS A 311 3.61 -12.08 3.69
N TRP A 312 3.94 -13.22 3.07
CA TRP A 312 3.93 -14.54 3.71
C TRP A 312 4.95 -15.48 3.04
N LYS A 313 5.30 -16.59 3.67
CA LYS A 313 6.21 -17.59 3.12
C LYS A 313 5.48 -18.55 2.18
N ASN A 314 6.19 -19.24 1.29
CA ASN A 314 5.57 -20.22 0.38
C ASN A 314 4.85 -21.37 1.10
N ASN A 315 5.25 -21.68 2.33
CA ASN A 315 4.58 -22.64 3.21
C ASN A 315 3.35 -22.09 3.97
N GLY A 316 2.93 -20.85 3.68
CA GLY A 316 1.77 -20.20 4.29
C GLY A 316 2.03 -19.53 5.65
N ALA A 317 3.23 -19.64 6.21
CA ALA A 317 3.58 -18.95 7.44
C ALA A 317 3.68 -17.42 7.24
N PRO A 318 3.40 -16.60 8.26
CA PRO A 318 3.69 -15.17 8.21
C PRO A 318 5.18 -14.90 7.97
N CYS A 319 5.47 -13.75 7.36
CA CYS A 319 6.86 -13.29 7.23
C CYS A 319 7.47 -12.95 8.59
N ASP A 320 8.79 -13.11 8.71
CA ASP A 320 9.56 -12.86 9.93
C ASP A 320 10.83 -12.02 9.71
N GLY A 321 11.04 -11.51 8.48
CA GLY A 321 12.18 -10.69 8.09
C GLY A 321 13.32 -11.52 7.49
N ASP A 322 13.16 -12.84 7.34
CA ASP A 322 14.11 -13.68 6.62
C ASP A 322 13.94 -13.52 5.10
N VAL A 323 14.77 -12.66 4.51
CA VAL A 323 14.75 -12.33 3.08
C VAL A 323 14.90 -13.54 2.14
N LEU A 324 15.40 -14.68 2.63
CA LEU A 324 15.52 -15.90 1.82
C LEU A 324 14.19 -16.67 1.69
N THR A 325 13.34 -16.60 2.70
CA THR A 325 12.11 -17.39 2.78
C THR A 325 10.84 -16.55 2.70
N ASP A 326 10.91 -15.28 3.08
CA ASP A 326 9.84 -14.31 2.93
C ASP A 326 9.52 -14.05 1.44
N VAL A 327 8.24 -13.82 1.16
CA VAL A 327 7.77 -13.47 -0.19
C VAL A 327 6.78 -12.32 -0.09
N THR A 328 7.11 -11.22 -0.74
CA THR A 328 6.20 -10.08 -0.89
C THR A 328 5.21 -10.33 -2.01
N ARG A 329 3.95 -9.96 -1.80
CA ARG A 329 2.89 -10.24 -2.76
C ARG A 329 2.05 -9.02 -3.03
N TYR A 330 1.76 -8.83 -4.32
CA TYR A 330 1.04 -7.68 -4.82
C TYR A 330 -0.17 -8.10 -5.65
N SER A 331 -1.22 -7.30 -5.57
CA SER A 331 -2.39 -7.36 -6.44
C SER A 331 -2.68 -5.96 -6.95
N GLU A 332 -2.53 -5.78 -8.25
CA GLU A 332 -2.43 -4.46 -8.88
C GLU A 332 -3.52 -4.29 -9.94
N MET A 333 -4.37 -3.26 -9.82
CA MET A 333 -5.34 -2.91 -10.87
C MET A 333 -4.82 -1.75 -11.73
N ILE A 334 -4.36 -2.06 -12.94
CA ILE A 334 -3.87 -1.06 -13.89
C ILE A 334 -5.05 -0.43 -14.63
N ILE A 335 -5.15 0.89 -14.68
CA ILE A 335 -6.25 1.61 -15.37
C ILE A 335 -5.83 2.38 -16.62
N ASN A 336 -4.55 2.37 -16.97
CA ASN A 336 -4.10 2.93 -18.25
C ASN A 336 -4.69 2.10 -19.42
N PRO A 337 -5.53 2.68 -20.30
CA PRO A 337 -6.16 1.95 -21.40
C PRO A 337 -5.17 1.42 -22.44
N ASP A 338 -3.97 1.99 -22.51
CA ASP A 338 -2.93 1.56 -23.46
C ASP A 338 -2.19 0.30 -22.98
N THR A 339 -2.41 -0.15 -21.74
CA THR A 339 -1.76 -1.36 -21.20
C THR A 339 -2.37 -2.61 -21.84
N PRO A 340 -1.59 -3.41 -22.59
CA PRO A 340 -2.10 -4.62 -23.24
C PRO A 340 -2.15 -5.80 -22.26
N ALA A 341 -2.99 -6.81 -22.53
CA ALA A 341 -2.92 -8.07 -21.81
C ALA A 341 -1.71 -8.90 -22.32
N TRP A 342 -0.75 -9.21 -21.45
CA TRP A 342 0.35 -10.15 -21.79
C TRP A 342 -0.05 -11.60 -21.54
N CYS A 343 -0.95 -11.82 -20.57
CA CYS A 343 -1.65 -13.08 -20.41
C CYS A 343 -2.55 -13.33 -21.63
N SER A 344 -2.33 -14.44 -22.33
CA SER A 344 -3.09 -14.80 -23.54
C SER A 344 -3.09 -16.31 -23.77
N PRO A 345 -4.00 -16.84 -24.63
CA PRO A 345 -4.01 -18.27 -24.99
C PRO A 345 -2.68 -18.77 -25.58
N THR A 346 -1.90 -17.88 -26.21
CA THR A 346 -0.60 -18.19 -26.80
C THR A 346 0.58 -17.89 -25.88
N ASN A 347 0.35 -17.26 -24.72
CA ASN A 347 1.37 -16.89 -23.75
C ASN A 347 0.91 -17.17 -22.31
N ILE A 348 0.56 -18.42 -22.06
CA ILE A 348 -0.01 -18.88 -20.78
C ILE A 348 0.97 -18.81 -19.59
N GLY A 349 2.29 -18.65 -19.85
CA GLY A 349 3.30 -18.45 -18.79
C GLY A 349 3.12 -17.13 -18.03
N ASN A 350 2.46 -16.16 -18.66
CA ASN A 350 2.11 -14.86 -18.07
C ASN A 350 0.74 -14.83 -17.40
N CYS A 351 0.06 -15.98 -17.34
CA CYS A 351 -1.28 -16.12 -16.76
C CYS A 351 -1.22 -16.86 -15.42
N PRO A 352 -2.08 -16.51 -14.44
CA PRO A 352 -2.22 -17.34 -13.25
C PRO A 352 -2.73 -18.73 -13.64
N PRO A 353 -2.37 -19.80 -12.93
CA PRO A 353 -2.77 -21.18 -13.25
C PRO A 353 -4.29 -21.38 -13.39
N PHE A 354 -5.07 -20.64 -12.62
CA PHE A 354 -6.52 -20.65 -12.71
C PHE A 354 -7.13 -19.31 -12.25
N HIS A 355 -8.37 -19.10 -12.67
CA HIS A 355 -9.26 -18.04 -12.19
C HIS A 355 -10.36 -18.66 -11.33
N ILE A 356 -10.80 -17.97 -10.27
CA ILE A 356 -11.95 -18.37 -9.44
C ILE A 356 -13.07 -17.35 -9.62
N THR A 357 -14.22 -17.79 -10.13
CA THR A 357 -15.40 -16.92 -10.30
C THR A 357 -16.04 -16.57 -8.95
N PRO A 358 -16.96 -15.58 -8.89
CA PRO A 358 -17.73 -15.29 -7.67
C PRO A 358 -18.46 -16.50 -7.07
N ASN A 359 -18.87 -17.45 -7.92
CA ASN A 359 -19.53 -18.70 -7.53
C ASN A 359 -18.55 -19.84 -7.19
N ASN A 360 -17.29 -19.53 -6.89
CA ASN A 360 -16.23 -20.50 -6.55
C ASN A 360 -15.93 -21.52 -7.65
N THR A 361 -16.25 -21.22 -8.91
CA THR A 361 -15.90 -22.09 -10.04
C THR A 361 -14.45 -21.84 -10.43
N LYS A 362 -13.63 -22.89 -10.41
CA LYS A 362 -12.23 -22.83 -10.86
C LYS A 362 -12.15 -23.04 -12.37
N ILE A 363 -11.58 -22.07 -13.08
CA ILE A 363 -11.35 -22.12 -14.52
C ILE A 363 -9.84 -22.13 -14.76
N TYR A 364 -9.30 -23.22 -15.26
CA TYR A 364 -7.87 -23.36 -15.54
C TYR A 364 -7.47 -22.56 -16.78
N ARG A 365 -6.25 -22.01 -16.79
CA ARG A 365 -5.68 -21.24 -17.91
C ARG A 365 -5.54 -22.01 -19.23
N ASN A 366 -5.73 -23.34 -19.22
CA ASN A 366 -5.76 -24.16 -20.44
C ASN A 366 -7.17 -24.32 -21.01
N ASN A 367 -8.22 -23.92 -20.27
CA ASN A 367 -9.58 -23.83 -20.80
C ASN A 367 -9.73 -22.50 -21.56
N THR A 368 -9.18 -22.46 -22.78
CA THR A 368 -9.09 -21.25 -23.60
C THR A 368 -10.44 -20.60 -23.91
N SER A 369 -11.52 -21.38 -23.88
CA SER A 369 -12.88 -20.91 -24.15
C SER A 369 -13.53 -20.15 -23.00
N HIS A 370 -13.05 -20.31 -21.76
CA HIS A 370 -13.68 -19.72 -20.57
C HIS A 370 -12.72 -18.90 -19.69
N PHE A 371 -11.41 -19.10 -19.82
CA PHE A 371 -10.45 -18.36 -19.01
C PHE A 371 -10.42 -16.88 -19.42
N PRO A 372 -10.53 -15.92 -18.49
CA PRO A 372 -10.64 -14.50 -18.82
C PRO A 372 -9.27 -13.86 -19.05
N TYR A 373 -8.56 -14.24 -20.12
CA TYR A 373 -7.20 -13.75 -20.39
C TYR A 373 -7.09 -12.23 -20.39
N SER A 374 -8.05 -11.54 -21.01
CA SER A 374 -8.09 -10.07 -21.10
C SER A 374 -8.24 -9.36 -19.75
N ALA A 375 -8.59 -10.08 -18.70
CA ALA A 375 -8.72 -9.52 -17.35
C ALA A 375 -7.38 -9.45 -16.60
N TYR A 376 -6.34 -10.11 -17.13
CA TYR A 376 -5.01 -10.18 -16.53
C TYR A 376 -3.99 -9.50 -17.45
N HIS A 377 -3.21 -8.57 -16.91
CA HIS A 377 -2.03 -8.07 -17.59
C HIS A 377 -0.93 -9.14 -17.53
N TYR A 378 -0.50 -9.49 -16.32
CA TYR A 378 0.66 -10.34 -16.08
C TYR A 378 0.56 -11.02 -14.71
N TYR A 379 0.96 -12.29 -14.65
CA TYR A 379 1.25 -13.02 -13.43
C TYR A 379 2.73 -13.43 -13.46
N CYS A 380 3.42 -13.20 -12.35
CA CYS A 380 4.74 -13.77 -12.13
C CYS A 380 4.84 -14.41 -10.76
N ALA A 381 5.46 -15.58 -10.73
CA ALA A 381 5.65 -16.39 -9.54
C ALA A 381 6.88 -15.96 -8.73
N PRO A 382 6.94 -16.30 -7.44
CA PRO A 382 8.10 -15.97 -6.62
C PRO A 382 9.33 -16.78 -7.01
N GLY A 383 10.49 -16.12 -7.02
CA GLY A 383 11.75 -16.73 -7.46
C GLY A 383 12.29 -17.82 -6.53
N ASN A 384 11.77 -17.92 -5.31
CA ASN A 384 12.09 -18.97 -4.34
C ASN A 384 11.04 -20.09 -4.27
N ALA A 385 10.10 -20.18 -5.22
CA ALA A 385 9.14 -21.28 -5.30
C ALA A 385 9.77 -22.58 -5.82
N GLU A 386 9.49 -23.70 -5.16
CA GLU A 386 10.07 -25.01 -5.50
C GLU A 386 9.18 -25.88 -6.41
N HIS A 387 7.88 -25.59 -6.50
CA HIS A 387 6.88 -26.47 -7.11
C HIS A 387 6.01 -25.79 -8.17
N LEU A 388 6.59 -24.86 -8.94
CA LEU A 388 5.85 -24.11 -9.96
C LEU A 388 5.35 -25.00 -11.11
N GLU A 389 4.07 -24.81 -11.46
CA GLU A 389 3.43 -25.49 -12.59
C GLU A 389 3.85 -24.84 -13.92
N LYS A 390 4.60 -25.59 -14.73
CA LYS A 390 5.04 -25.12 -16.05
C LYS A 390 3.86 -25.01 -17.04
N PRO A 391 3.86 -24.01 -17.94
CA PRO A 391 4.83 -22.91 -18.04
C PRO A 391 4.56 -21.80 -17.00
N TYR A 392 5.62 -21.09 -16.60
CA TYR A 392 5.54 -19.96 -15.67
C TYR A 392 6.61 -18.93 -16.00
N SER A 393 6.37 -17.70 -15.56
CA SER A 393 7.36 -16.62 -15.46
C SER A 393 7.62 -16.33 -13.99
N THR A 394 8.87 -16.06 -13.62
CA THR A 394 9.21 -15.56 -12.27
C THR A 394 9.31 -14.05 -12.30
N CYS A 395 9.02 -13.39 -11.18
CA CYS A 395 9.18 -11.95 -11.08
C CYS A 395 10.65 -11.54 -11.14
N ASP A 396 10.90 -10.23 -11.35
CA ASP A 396 12.25 -9.68 -11.29
C ASP A 396 12.85 -10.02 -9.91
N PRO A 397 13.99 -10.73 -9.85
CA PRO A 397 14.51 -11.22 -8.57
C PRO A 397 15.26 -10.14 -7.78
N TYR A 398 15.34 -8.91 -8.29
CA TYR A 398 16.16 -7.83 -7.74
C TYR A 398 15.39 -6.56 -7.37
N SER A 399 14.11 -6.45 -7.74
CA SER A 399 13.29 -5.26 -7.45
C SER A 399 12.99 -5.10 -5.95
N ASN A 400 13.02 -6.17 -5.18
CA ASN A 400 12.86 -6.16 -3.72
C ASN A 400 14.00 -6.98 -3.07
N PRO A 401 14.30 -6.76 -1.77
CA PRO A 401 15.33 -7.53 -1.09
C PRO A 401 15.04 -9.03 -1.07
N GLN A 402 13.77 -9.41 -0.90
CA GLN A 402 13.24 -10.78 -0.92
C GLN A 402 12.48 -11.09 -2.22
N ALA A 403 12.13 -12.37 -2.42
CA ALA A 403 11.32 -12.77 -3.56
C ALA A 403 9.94 -12.07 -3.56
N GLN A 404 9.40 -11.85 -4.76
CA GLN A 404 8.09 -11.23 -4.95
C GLN A 404 7.18 -12.06 -5.85
N GLU A 405 5.87 -11.94 -5.67
CA GLU A 405 4.84 -12.49 -6.54
C GLU A 405 3.86 -11.38 -6.92
N LEU A 406 3.61 -11.21 -8.22
CA LEU A 406 2.75 -10.13 -8.73
C LEU A 406 1.56 -10.72 -9.47
N LEU A 407 0.38 -10.14 -9.23
CA LEU A 407 -0.80 -10.35 -10.04
C LEU A 407 -1.36 -9.02 -10.52
N GLN A 408 -1.12 -8.71 -11.80
CA GLN A 408 -1.53 -7.47 -12.43
C GLN A 408 -2.82 -7.69 -13.23
N LEU A 409 -3.83 -6.89 -12.91
CA LEU A 409 -5.19 -6.96 -13.44
C LEU A 409 -5.47 -5.80 -14.38
N LEU A 410 -6.41 -6.02 -15.30
CA LEU A 410 -6.90 -5.01 -16.24
C LEU A 410 -8.42 -4.82 -16.09
N PRO A 411 -8.97 -3.67 -16.50
CA PRO A 411 -10.40 -3.41 -16.48
C PRO A 411 -11.16 -4.46 -17.28
N HIS A 412 -12.13 -5.12 -16.66
CA HIS A 412 -12.83 -6.23 -17.28
C HIS A 412 -14.21 -6.46 -16.63
N PRO A 413 -15.26 -6.88 -17.37
CA PRO A 413 -16.60 -7.07 -16.82
C PRO A 413 -16.67 -8.08 -15.67
N ILE A 414 -15.72 -9.02 -15.60
CA ILE A 414 -15.66 -10.04 -14.55
C ILE A 414 -15.36 -9.44 -13.16
N TRP A 415 -14.90 -8.20 -13.10
CA TRP A 415 -14.64 -7.48 -11.85
C TRP A 415 -15.81 -6.61 -11.38
N ALA A 416 -16.92 -6.58 -12.12
CA ALA A 416 -18.06 -5.69 -11.87
C ALA A 416 -18.63 -5.84 -10.46
N ASP A 417 -18.80 -7.08 -9.98
CA ASP A 417 -19.36 -7.37 -8.65
C ASP A 417 -18.49 -6.83 -7.51
N TYR A 418 -17.21 -6.55 -7.78
CA TYR A 418 -16.27 -5.97 -6.81
C TYR A 418 -16.16 -4.44 -6.90
N GLY A 419 -16.94 -3.79 -7.79
CA GLY A 419 -16.90 -2.33 -7.99
C GLY A 419 -15.71 -1.83 -8.82
N TYR A 420 -14.91 -2.72 -9.39
CA TYR A 420 -13.73 -2.38 -10.19
C TYR A 420 -14.11 -1.95 -11.62
N PRO A 421 -13.19 -1.26 -12.34
CA PRO A 421 -13.35 -0.90 -13.75
C PRO A 421 -13.75 -2.10 -14.64
N THR A 422 -14.77 -1.91 -15.48
CA THR A 422 -15.32 -2.99 -16.34
C THR A 422 -14.88 -2.92 -17.79
N LYS A 423 -14.27 -1.81 -18.21
CA LYS A 423 -13.70 -1.62 -19.55
C LYS A 423 -12.52 -0.65 -19.51
N GLN A 424 -11.62 -0.76 -20.48
CA GLN A 424 -10.48 0.16 -20.63
C GLN A 424 -10.97 1.61 -20.71
N GLY A 425 -10.23 2.52 -20.05
CA GLY A 425 -10.52 3.94 -19.98
C GLY A 425 -11.46 4.36 -18.83
N HIS A 426 -12.08 3.41 -18.12
CA HIS A 426 -12.81 3.72 -16.89
C HIS A 426 -11.86 4.22 -15.79
N GLY A 427 -12.15 5.40 -15.23
CA GLY A 427 -11.30 6.03 -14.20
C GLY A 427 -10.06 6.73 -14.75
N TRP A 428 -9.92 6.80 -16.08
CA TRP A 428 -8.75 7.37 -16.73
C TRP A 428 -8.91 8.89 -16.97
N VAL A 429 -8.04 9.45 -17.80
CA VAL A 429 -8.00 10.89 -18.12
C VAL A 429 -9.37 11.38 -18.60
N GLY A 430 -9.91 12.38 -17.90
CA GLY A 430 -11.24 12.96 -18.16
C GLY A 430 -12.42 12.21 -17.54
N ASP A 431 -12.15 11.14 -16.77
CA ASP A 431 -13.14 10.28 -16.13
C ASP A 431 -12.83 10.09 -14.63
N GLY A 432 -12.57 11.20 -13.93
CA GLY A 432 -12.33 11.22 -12.48
C GLY A 432 -13.55 10.74 -11.69
N ARG A 433 -13.31 9.91 -10.66
CA ARG A 433 -14.36 9.14 -9.95
C ARG A 433 -14.04 8.95 -8.48
N THR A 434 -15.10 8.81 -7.69
CA THR A 434 -15.06 8.14 -6.40
C THR A 434 -15.34 6.66 -6.58
N TRP A 435 -14.43 5.83 -6.10
CA TRP A 435 -14.50 4.38 -6.13
C TRP A 435 -14.91 3.83 -4.77
N GLU A 436 -15.70 2.76 -4.78
CA GLU A 436 -15.87 1.86 -3.65
C GLU A 436 -15.57 0.45 -4.16
N LEU A 437 -14.40 -0.07 -3.78
CA LEU A 437 -13.85 -1.32 -4.28
C LEU A 437 -13.98 -2.40 -3.20
N ASP A 438 -14.56 -3.54 -3.52
CA ASP A 438 -14.49 -4.75 -2.70
C ASP A 438 -13.14 -5.46 -2.88
N VAL A 439 -12.11 -4.78 -2.38
CA VAL A 439 -10.72 -5.22 -2.47
C VAL A 439 -10.52 -6.55 -1.77
N GLY A 440 -11.13 -6.75 -0.61
CA GLY A 440 -11.09 -8.02 0.12
C GLY A 440 -11.75 -9.15 -0.66
N GLY A 441 -12.96 -8.93 -1.18
CA GLY A 441 -13.69 -9.91 -1.98
C GLY A 441 -12.91 -10.35 -3.21
N LEU A 442 -12.37 -9.41 -4.00
CA LEU A 442 -11.55 -9.72 -5.18
C LEU A 442 -10.28 -10.45 -4.79
N SER A 443 -9.48 -9.86 -3.89
CA SER A 443 -8.16 -10.40 -3.50
C SER A 443 -8.23 -11.77 -2.86
N SER A 444 -9.35 -12.18 -2.27
CA SER A 444 -9.56 -13.54 -1.74
C SER A 444 -9.62 -14.64 -2.82
N ARG A 445 -9.93 -14.26 -4.07
CA ARG A 445 -10.14 -15.18 -5.21
C ARG A 445 -8.98 -15.21 -6.18
N LEU A 446 -8.06 -14.26 -6.06
CA LEU A 446 -6.84 -14.19 -6.83
C LEU A 446 -5.91 -15.37 -6.48
N TYR A 447 -5.15 -15.81 -7.48
CA TYR A 447 -4.15 -16.85 -7.31
C TYR A 447 -2.88 -16.26 -6.70
N PHE A 448 -2.40 -16.90 -5.64
CA PHE A 448 -1.06 -16.70 -5.08
C PHE A 448 -0.47 -18.09 -4.81
N TYR A 449 0.80 -18.25 -5.16
CA TYR A 449 1.54 -19.50 -5.04
C TYR A 449 1.69 -19.89 -3.56
N GLN A 450 1.51 -21.18 -3.32
CA GLN A 450 1.84 -21.85 -2.07
C GLN A 450 2.37 -23.24 -2.37
N ASP A 451 3.28 -23.72 -1.53
CA ASP A 451 3.85 -25.06 -1.67
C ASP A 451 2.75 -26.12 -1.50
N PRO A 452 2.79 -27.21 -2.28
CA PRO A 452 1.82 -28.29 -2.16
C PRO A 452 1.73 -28.82 -0.72
N SER A 453 0.51 -29.08 -0.25
CA SER A 453 0.22 -29.56 1.10
C SER A 453 0.51 -28.58 2.25
N SER A 454 0.92 -27.34 1.95
CA SER A 454 1.01 -26.29 2.96
C SER A 454 -0.38 -25.81 3.42
N PRO A 455 -0.52 -25.32 4.67
CA PRO A 455 -1.74 -24.67 5.10
C PRO A 455 -1.99 -23.38 4.29
N PRO A 456 -3.26 -23.02 4.02
CA PRO A 456 -3.58 -21.75 3.37
C PRO A 456 -3.05 -20.56 4.16
N ALA A 457 -2.37 -19.64 3.47
CA ALA A 457 -1.91 -18.39 4.07
C ALA A 457 -3.10 -17.51 4.44
N ARG A 458 -2.99 -16.79 5.55
CA ARG A 458 -3.91 -15.69 5.86
C ARG A 458 -3.54 -14.49 5.00
N ARG A 459 -4.51 -13.93 4.28
CA ARG A 459 -4.30 -12.78 3.37
C ARG A 459 -4.54 -11.48 4.12
N ILE A 460 -3.56 -11.09 4.93
CA ILE A 460 -3.56 -9.85 5.72
C ILE A 460 -2.74 -8.82 4.96
N TRP A 461 -3.35 -7.72 4.55
CA TRP A 461 -2.69 -6.70 3.74
C TRP A 461 -2.10 -5.62 4.63
N THR A 462 -0.82 -5.33 4.42
CA THR A 462 -0.05 -4.37 5.23
C THR A 462 0.21 -3.06 4.50
N SER A 463 -0.16 -2.96 3.22
CA SER A 463 0.08 -1.78 2.40
C SER A 463 -1.03 -1.67 1.33
N LEU A 464 -1.55 -0.47 1.11
CA LEU A 464 -2.57 -0.17 0.10
C LEU A 464 -2.22 1.16 -0.58
N ASP A 465 -2.03 1.11 -1.89
CA ASP A 465 -1.27 2.11 -2.63
C ASP A 465 -2.05 2.59 -3.85
N VAL A 466 -1.88 3.87 -4.17
CA VAL A 466 -2.42 4.49 -5.38
C VAL A 466 -1.37 5.37 -6.02
N GLY A 467 -1.19 5.24 -7.32
CA GLY A 467 -0.28 6.07 -8.09
C GLY A 467 0.21 5.36 -9.32
N THR A 468 1.42 5.68 -9.78
CA THR A 468 1.93 5.13 -11.03
C THR A 468 3.39 4.75 -11.00
N GLU A 469 3.68 3.69 -11.74
CA GLU A 469 5.00 3.32 -12.23
C GLU A 469 5.08 3.66 -13.73
N ILE A 470 5.89 4.64 -14.11
CA ILE A 470 6.19 4.89 -15.52
C ILE A 470 7.30 3.93 -15.92
N PHE A 471 6.97 2.91 -16.72
CA PHE A 471 7.95 1.92 -17.15
C PHE A 471 8.88 2.48 -18.24
N VAL A 472 10.10 1.93 -18.36
CA VAL A 472 11.22 2.43 -19.19
C VAL A 472 10.75 3.09 -20.50
N SER A 473 10.70 4.43 -20.50
CA SER A 473 10.32 5.25 -21.66
C SER A 473 11.53 5.88 -22.34
N ASP A 474 11.46 6.05 -23.66
CA ASP A 474 12.42 6.82 -24.46
C ASP A 474 12.06 8.31 -24.55
N LYS A 475 10.96 8.70 -23.89
CA LYS A 475 10.44 10.07 -23.83
C LYS A 475 10.41 10.56 -22.39
N ASP A 476 10.41 11.89 -22.25
CA ASP A 476 10.15 12.57 -20.97
C ASP A 476 8.64 12.53 -20.73
N GLU A 477 8.17 11.45 -20.12
CA GLU A 477 6.77 11.22 -19.80
C GLU A 477 6.40 12.00 -18.54
N VAL A 478 5.14 12.44 -18.47
CA VAL A 478 4.61 13.15 -17.30
C VAL A 478 3.26 12.56 -16.92
N ALA A 479 3.12 12.21 -15.66
CA ALA A 479 1.87 11.82 -15.03
C ALA A 479 1.45 12.88 -13.99
N GLU A 480 0.16 13.19 -13.94
CA GLU A 480 -0.44 14.13 -13.01
C GLU A 480 -1.78 13.58 -12.55
N TRP A 481 -2.04 13.56 -11.24
CA TRP A 481 -3.31 13.10 -10.69
C TRP A 481 -3.61 13.72 -9.33
N THR A 482 -4.87 13.65 -8.93
CA THR A 482 -5.31 14.01 -7.58
C THR A 482 -5.95 12.84 -6.86
N LEU A 483 -5.69 12.73 -5.57
CA LEU A 483 -6.23 11.69 -4.69
C LEU A 483 -6.80 12.32 -3.41
N SER A 484 -7.97 11.86 -2.99
CA SER A 484 -8.66 12.30 -1.77
C SER A 484 -9.65 11.24 -1.29
N ASP A 485 -10.31 11.47 -0.15
CA ASP A 485 -11.35 10.59 0.41
C ASP A 485 -10.91 9.13 0.63
N PHE A 486 -9.61 8.87 0.82
CA PHE A 486 -9.09 7.52 0.99
C PHE A 486 -9.48 6.96 2.37
N ASP A 487 -10.21 5.84 2.37
CA ASP A 487 -10.58 5.07 3.55
C ASP A 487 -10.50 3.56 3.26
N VAL A 488 -10.23 2.78 4.30
CA VAL A 488 -10.21 1.31 4.27
C VAL A 488 -11.27 0.82 5.25
N LEU A 489 -12.31 0.19 4.73
CA LEU A 489 -13.53 -0.15 5.46
C LEU A 489 -13.57 -1.64 5.78
N LEU A 490 -13.51 -1.99 7.07
CA LEU A 490 -13.61 -3.36 7.56
C LEU A 490 -15.07 -3.72 7.80
N ALA A 491 -15.51 -4.85 7.24
CA ALA A 491 -16.81 -5.42 7.55
C ALA A 491 -16.76 -6.12 8.92
N SER A 492 -17.76 -5.84 9.77
CA SER A 492 -17.91 -6.47 11.08
C SER A 492 -18.18 -7.98 11.00
#